data_AF-A0A922Z1G9-F1
#
_entry.id   AF-A0A922Z1G9-F1
#
_cell.length_a   1.000
_cell.length_b   1.000
_cell.length_c   1.000
_cell.angle_alpha   90.00
_cell.angle_beta   90.00
_cell.angle_gamma   90.00
#
_symmetry.space_group_name_H-M   'P 1'
#
loop_
_entity.id
_entity.type
_entity.pdbx_description
1 polymer ?
#
loop_
_entity_poly.entity_id
_entity_poly.type
_entity_poly.pdbx_seq_one_letter_code
_entity_poly.pdbx_strand_id
1 'polypeptide(L)'
;MTTTQFQVRKDRLDTTRTMEWPETPLGEGEIRVRVEQFAYTSNNITYAAFGDAMNYWQFFPVVPQAEEAPGTDAPWGIIPVWGFGVVVETRCDGVAKGERLYGYWPMASSVVLQPARVSPEGFFDGAPHRAALHPVYNQYLRCAADPL
;
A
#
# COMPACT_ATOMS: atom_id res chain seq x y z
N MET A 1 -16.30 8.17 3.13
CA MET A 1 -15.73 7.76 1.84
C MET A 1 -15.25 6.32 1.98
N THR A 2 -15.05 5.59 0.88
CA THR A 2 -14.61 4.19 0.90
C THR A 2 -13.27 4.03 0.19
N THR A 3 -12.46 3.08 0.65
CA THR A 3 -11.28 2.57 -0.05
C THR A 3 -11.68 1.36 -0.87
N THR A 4 -11.46 1.42 -2.18
CA THR A 4 -11.63 0.29 -3.09
C THR A 4 -10.30 -0.44 -3.22
N GLN A 5 -10.29 -1.76 -3.02
CA GLN A 5 -9.11 -2.61 -3.14
C GLN A 5 -9.32 -3.66 -4.23
N PHE A 6 -8.33 -3.81 -5.12
CA PHE A 6 -8.25 -4.92 -6.04
C PHE A 6 -7.43 -6.05 -5.39
N GLN A 7 -8.08 -7.17 -5.11
CA GLN A 7 -7.50 -8.30 -4.43
C GLN A 7 -7.41 -9.51 -5.37
N VAL A 8 -6.35 -10.29 -5.20
CA VAL A 8 -6.05 -11.46 -6.01
C VAL A 8 -5.89 -12.67 -5.09
N ARG A 9 -6.40 -13.83 -5.50
CA ARG A 9 -6.15 -15.08 -4.79
C ARG A 9 -4.68 -15.45 -4.89
N LYS A 10 -4.00 -15.63 -3.76
CA LYS A 10 -2.54 -15.87 -3.74
C LYS A 10 -2.11 -17.16 -4.45
N ASP A 11 -2.99 -18.16 -4.51
CA ASP A 11 -2.74 -19.45 -5.17
C ASP A 11 -3.23 -19.51 -6.62
N ARG A 12 -4.02 -18.53 -7.06
CA ARG A 12 -4.70 -18.52 -8.36
C ARG A 12 -4.86 -17.07 -8.85
N LEU A 13 -3.79 -16.55 -9.46
CA LEU A 13 -3.64 -15.12 -9.76
C LEU A 13 -4.65 -14.55 -10.79
N ASP A 14 -5.29 -15.41 -11.56
CA ASP A 14 -6.39 -15.07 -12.48
C ASP A 14 -7.75 -14.96 -11.77
N THR A 15 -7.84 -15.32 -10.49
CA THR A 15 -9.03 -15.12 -9.67
C THR A 15 -8.90 -13.86 -8.83
N THR A 16 -9.76 -12.88 -9.13
CA THR A 16 -9.68 -11.52 -8.58
C THR A 16 -11.01 -11.06 -8.00
N ARG A 17 -10.99 -10.17 -7.01
CA ARG A 17 -12.17 -9.49 -6.48
C ARG A 17 -11.89 -8.02 -6.23
N THR A 18 -12.95 -7.20 -6.26
CA THR A 18 -12.90 -5.81 -5.84
C THR A 18 -13.68 -5.66 -4.54
N MET A 19 -13.05 -5.10 -3.52
CA MET A 19 -13.64 -4.91 -2.19
C MET A 19 -13.72 -3.42 -1.87
N GLU A 20 -14.81 -3.01 -1.23
CA GLU A 20 -14.93 -1.66 -0.67
C GLU A 20 -14.87 -1.71 0.85
N TRP A 21 -14.08 -0.81 1.43
CA TRP A 21 -13.91 -0.67 2.86
C TRP A 21 -14.27 0.75 3.29
N PRO A 22 -14.98 0.94 4.40
CA PRO A 22 -15.13 2.28 4.96
C PRO A 22 -13.76 2.83 5.36
N GLU A 23 -13.50 4.10 5.04
CA GLU A 23 -12.30 4.76 5.56
C GLU A 23 -12.36 4.85 7.09
N THR A 24 -11.26 4.47 7.76
CA THR A 24 -11.12 4.60 9.20
C THR A 24 -10.55 5.97 9.57
N PRO A 25 -10.84 6.53 10.76
CA PRO A 25 -10.15 7.74 11.23
C PRO A 25 -8.63 7.52 11.30
N LEU A 26 -7.84 8.55 10.97
CA LEU A 26 -6.38 8.49 11.10
C LEU A 26 -5.95 8.47 12.57
N GLY A 27 -4.95 7.65 12.88
CA GLY A 27 -4.16 7.70 14.10
C GLY A 27 -3.19 8.88 14.15
N GLU A 28 -2.56 9.10 15.31
CA GLU A 28 -1.52 10.12 15.45
C GLU A 28 -0.31 9.77 14.56
N GLY A 29 0.23 10.76 13.85
CA GLY A 29 1.36 10.56 12.94
C GLY A 29 0.98 9.90 11.60
N GLU A 30 -0.27 9.47 11.39
CA GLU A 30 -0.69 8.81 10.16
C GLU A 30 -1.07 9.79 9.06
N ILE A 31 -1.02 9.31 7.81
CA ILE A 31 -1.53 10.03 6.64
C ILE A 31 -2.42 9.12 5.81
N ARG A 32 -3.42 9.69 5.14
CA ARG A 32 -4.16 9.02 4.06
C ARG A 32 -3.67 9.53 2.72
N VAL A 33 -3.28 8.60 1.85
CA VAL A 33 -2.86 8.87 0.49
C VAL A 33 -3.86 8.28 -0.48
N ARG A 34 -4.36 9.09 -1.41
CA ARG A 34 -5.11 8.61 -2.58
C ARG A 34 -4.11 8.18 -3.64
N VAL A 35 -4.20 6.93 -4.09
CA VAL A 35 -3.37 6.43 -5.21
C VAL A 35 -3.93 7.02 -6.50
N GLU A 36 -3.11 7.69 -7.30
CA GLU A 36 -3.56 8.35 -8.54
C GLU A 36 -3.33 7.47 -9.77
N GLN A 37 -2.12 6.92 -9.87
CA GLN A 37 -1.73 6.09 -11.00
C GLN A 37 -0.58 5.18 -10.58
N PHE A 38 -0.52 4.00 -11.18
CA PHE A 38 0.57 3.06 -10.95
C PHE A 38 0.90 2.30 -12.24
N ALA A 39 2.13 1.78 -12.29
CA ALA A 39 2.60 1.01 -13.41
C ALA A 39 2.03 -0.41 -13.39
N TYR A 40 1.42 -0.81 -14.51
CA TYR A 40 1.01 -2.19 -14.77
C TYR A 40 2.02 -2.84 -15.73
N THR A 41 2.77 -3.81 -15.22
CA THR A 41 3.97 -4.40 -15.83
C THR A 41 4.10 -5.87 -15.43
N SER A 42 5.03 -6.59 -16.06
CA SER A 42 5.37 -7.98 -15.67
C SER A 42 5.88 -8.11 -14.23
N ASN A 43 6.44 -7.04 -13.64
CA ASN A 43 6.89 -7.07 -12.25
C ASN A 43 5.73 -7.32 -11.27
N ASN A 44 4.51 -6.89 -11.60
CA ASN A 44 3.35 -7.12 -10.74
C ASN A 44 3.03 -8.61 -10.60
N ILE A 45 3.18 -9.39 -11.69
CA ILE A 45 3.06 -10.86 -11.64
C ILE A 45 4.21 -11.48 -10.84
N THR A 46 5.42 -10.92 -10.93
CA THR A 46 6.56 -11.38 -10.11
C THR A 46 6.31 -11.17 -8.62
N TYR A 47 5.80 -10.01 -8.22
CA TYR A 47 5.44 -9.75 -6.82
C TYR A 47 4.38 -10.72 -6.30
N ALA A 48 3.41 -11.08 -7.15
CA ALA A 48 2.38 -12.03 -6.80
C ALA A 48 2.91 -13.48 -6.73
N ALA A 49 3.62 -13.94 -7.75
CA ALA A 49 4.14 -15.31 -7.83
C ALA A 49 5.18 -15.62 -6.73
N PHE A 50 5.97 -14.62 -6.32
CA PHE A 50 6.94 -14.75 -5.23
C PHE A 50 6.46 -14.12 -3.92
N GLY A 51 5.15 -13.90 -3.76
CA GLY A 51 4.66 -13.09 -2.65
C GLY A 51 4.92 -13.68 -1.27
N ASP A 52 4.92 -15.02 -1.12
CA ASP A 52 5.32 -15.69 0.13
C ASP A 52 6.85 -15.84 0.21
N ALA A 53 7.49 -16.32 -0.85
CA ALA A 53 8.94 -16.57 -0.87
C ALA A 53 9.78 -15.30 -0.64
N MET A 54 9.28 -14.14 -1.07
CA MET A 54 9.96 -12.84 -0.98
C MET A 54 9.19 -11.82 -0.11
N ASN A 55 8.16 -12.28 0.61
CA ASN A 55 7.35 -11.49 1.54
C ASN A 55 6.56 -10.30 0.92
N TYR A 56 6.33 -10.26 -0.41
CA TYR A 56 5.58 -9.15 -1.01
C TYR A 56 4.14 -9.03 -0.51
N TRP A 57 3.52 -10.13 -0.09
CA TRP A 57 2.17 -10.09 0.49
C TRP A 57 2.08 -9.35 1.83
N GLN A 58 3.22 -9.14 2.49
CA GLN A 58 3.24 -8.49 3.80
C GLN A 58 3.21 -6.97 3.71
N PHE A 59 3.52 -6.34 2.57
CA PHE A 59 3.51 -4.87 2.45
C PHE A 59 2.11 -4.28 2.64
N PHE A 60 1.08 -4.97 2.13
CA PHE A 60 -0.32 -4.57 2.17
C PHE A 60 -1.19 -5.76 2.58
N PRO A 61 -1.25 -6.11 3.88
CA PRO A 61 -2.02 -7.24 4.35
C PRO A 61 -3.52 -7.03 4.10
N VAL A 62 -4.20 -8.09 3.66
CA VAL A 62 -5.67 -8.12 3.53
C VAL A 62 -6.27 -8.49 4.88
N VAL A 63 -7.27 -7.73 5.31
CA VAL A 63 -8.08 -8.09 6.49
C VAL A 63 -8.98 -9.26 6.11
N PRO A 64 -8.90 -10.42 6.81
CA PRO A 64 -9.79 -11.55 6.55
C PRO A 64 -11.25 -11.16 6.79
N GLN A 65 -12.15 -11.65 5.94
CA GLN A 65 -13.59 -11.45 6.15
C GLN A 65 -14.17 -12.56 7.04
N ALA A 66 -15.16 -12.21 7.87
CA ALA A 66 -15.82 -13.17 8.76
C ALA A 66 -16.50 -14.34 8.02
N GLU A 67 -16.82 -14.16 6.74
CA GLU A 67 -17.42 -15.18 5.87
C GLU A 67 -16.40 -16.10 5.18
N GLU A 68 -15.09 -15.81 5.31
CA GLU A 68 -14.04 -16.70 4.81
C GLU A 68 -13.97 -17.93 5.74
N ALA A 69 -14.67 -19.00 5.36
CA ALA A 69 -14.82 -20.21 6.17
C ALA A 69 -13.45 -20.78 6.61
N PRO A 70 -13.32 -21.26 7.86
CA PRO A 70 -12.08 -21.89 8.31
C PRO A 70 -11.74 -23.08 7.41
N GLY A 71 -10.60 -22.99 6.70
CA GLY A 71 -9.96 -24.13 6.04
C GLY A 71 -10.29 -24.41 4.57
N THR A 72 -10.94 -23.51 3.80
CA THR A 72 -11.28 -23.83 2.39
C THR A 72 -11.02 -22.80 1.30
N ASP A 73 -10.51 -21.59 1.56
CA ASP A 73 -10.03 -20.72 0.48
C ASP A 73 -8.64 -20.18 0.77
N ALA A 74 -7.76 -20.25 -0.24
CA ALA A 74 -6.43 -19.65 -0.13
C ALA A 74 -6.55 -18.15 0.14
N PRO A 75 -5.67 -17.58 0.99
CA PRO A 75 -5.78 -16.20 1.40
C PRO A 75 -5.72 -15.24 0.19
N TRP A 76 -6.50 -14.18 0.27
CA TRP A 76 -6.42 -13.06 -0.68
C TRP A 76 -5.19 -12.19 -0.39
N GLY A 77 -4.65 -11.56 -1.42
CA GLY A 77 -3.55 -10.62 -1.35
C GLY A 77 -3.82 -9.36 -2.16
N ILE A 78 -3.10 -8.28 -1.86
CA ILE A 78 -3.04 -7.08 -2.68
C ILE A 78 -1.66 -7.02 -3.29
N ILE A 79 -1.60 -7.01 -4.63
CA ILE A 79 -0.32 -6.89 -5.33
C ILE A 79 0.20 -5.47 -5.13
N PRO A 80 1.43 -5.30 -4.68
CA PRO A 80 2.02 -3.98 -4.58
C PRO A 80 2.49 -3.46 -5.95
N VAL A 81 2.50 -2.15 -6.13
CA VAL A 81 2.75 -1.46 -7.40
C VAL A 81 3.59 -0.20 -7.21
N TRP A 82 4.45 0.14 -8.17
CA TRP A 82 5.12 1.43 -8.18
C TRP A 82 4.25 2.47 -8.86
N GLY A 83 4.20 3.69 -8.31
CA GLY A 83 3.33 4.71 -8.85
C GLY A 83 3.35 6.01 -8.06
N PHE A 84 2.27 6.79 -8.20
CA PHE A 84 2.10 8.08 -7.57
C PHE A 84 0.83 8.12 -6.72
N GLY A 85 0.92 8.82 -5.60
CA GLY A 85 -0.21 9.11 -4.72
C GLY A 85 -0.18 10.55 -4.21
N VAL A 86 -1.32 11.05 -3.75
CA VAL A 86 -1.48 12.39 -3.17
C VAL A 86 -2.03 12.29 -1.75
N VAL A 87 -1.42 13.01 -0.81
CA VAL A 87 -1.88 13.08 0.58
C VAL A 87 -3.22 13.82 0.64
N VAL A 88 -4.29 13.15 1.06
CA VAL A 88 -5.64 13.73 1.14
C VAL A 88 -6.07 14.07 2.57
N GLU A 89 -5.42 13.46 3.57
CA GLU A 89 -5.61 13.70 5.00
C GLU A 89 -4.29 13.43 5.73
N THR A 90 -3.98 14.19 6.78
CA THR A 90 -2.74 14.04 7.55
C THR A 90 -2.97 14.35 9.02
N ARG A 91 -2.33 13.57 9.89
CA ARG A 91 -2.10 13.82 11.31
C ARG A 91 -0.61 13.77 11.64
N CYS A 92 0.25 14.00 10.65
CA CYS A 92 1.70 13.94 10.76
C CYS A 92 2.32 15.34 10.61
N ASP A 93 2.94 15.83 11.68
CA ASP A 93 3.70 17.09 11.69
C ASP A 93 4.99 16.91 10.88
N GLY A 94 4.87 17.09 9.57
CA GLY A 94 5.96 16.87 8.63
C GLY A 94 5.52 16.44 7.24
N VAL A 95 4.27 15.99 7.07
CA VAL A 95 3.70 15.65 5.76
C VAL A 95 2.40 16.42 5.56
N ALA A 96 2.38 17.34 4.60
CA ALA A 96 1.25 18.21 4.31
C ALA A 96 0.23 17.54 3.36
N LYS A 97 -1.04 17.92 3.54
CA LYS A 97 -2.10 17.60 2.59
C LYS A 97 -1.78 18.22 1.22
N GLY A 98 -2.00 17.46 0.15
CA GLY A 98 -1.70 17.85 -1.22
C GLY A 98 -0.29 17.46 -1.70
N GLU A 99 0.58 16.97 -0.81
CA GLU A 99 1.88 16.43 -1.23
C GLU A 99 1.70 15.26 -2.19
N ARG A 100 2.42 15.32 -3.32
CA ARG A 100 2.49 14.23 -4.29
C ARG A 100 3.73 13.40 -4.03
N LEU A 101 3.51 12.09 -3.93
CA LEU A 101 4.51 11.11 -3.51
C LEU A 101 4.69 10.08 -4.62
N TYR A 102 5.95 9.68 -4.85
CA TYR A 102 6.30 8.48 -5.61
C TYR A 102 6.69 7.37 -4.63
N GLY A 103 6.27 6.14 -4.90
CA GLY A 103 6.56 5.03 -3.99
C GLY A 103 5.87 3.73 -4.35
N TYR A 104 5.82 2.85 -3.36
CA TYR A 104 5.19 1.52 -3.47
C TYR A 104 3.78 1.56 -2.88
N TRP A 105 2.78 1.17 -3.64
CA TRP A 105 1.35 1.33 -3.31
C TRP A 105 0.63 -0.01 -3.36
N PRO A 106 -0.51 -0.17 -2.67
CA PRO A 106 -1.43 -1.26 -2.96
C PRO A 106 -2.16 -0.97 -4.29
N MET A 107 -2.62 -2.00 -5.00
CA MET A 107 -3.67 -1.83 -6.01
C MET A 107 -5.00 -1.47 -5.33
N ALA A 108 -5.11 -0.23 -4.85
CA ALA A 108 -6.27 0.30 -4.15
C ALA A 108 -6.45 1.81 -4.44
N SER A 109 -7.62 2.36 -4.16
CA SER A 109 -7.90 3.79 -4.36
C SER A 109 -7.23 4.68 -3.30
N SER A 110 -7.00 4.16 -2.09
CA SER A 110 -6.30 4.87 -1.02
C SER A 110 -5.59 3.91 -0.07
N VAL A 111 -4.64 4.45 0.70
CA VAL A 111 -3.89 3.74 1.73
C VAL A 111 -3.59 4.68 2.90
N VAL A 112 -3.57 4.12 4.11
CA VAL A 112 -3.07 4.81 5.31
C VAL A 112 -1.62 4.38 5.52
N LEU A 113 -0.72 5.35 5.70
CA LEU A 113 0.70 5.12 5.97
C LEU A 113 1.07 5.73 7.33
N GLN A 114 2.16 5.24 7.91
CA GLN A 114 2.74 5.78 9.14
C GLN A 114 4.12 6.39 8.86
N PRO A 115 4.20 7.65 8.38
CA PRO A 115 5.47 8.31 8.11
C PRO A 115 6.43 8.26 9.30
N ALA A 116 7.65 7.81 9.02
CA ALA A 116 8.78 7.78 9.93
C ALA A 116 10.02 8.31 9.20
N ARG A 117 10.99 8.84 9.97
CA ARG A 117 12.24 9.41 9.43
C ARG A 117 11.97 10.43 8.32
N VAL A 118 11.01 11.33 8.56
CA VAL A 118 10.59 12.36 7.60
C VAL A 118 11.75 13.32 7.31
N SER A 119 11.99 13.60 6.03
CA SER A 119 13.01 14.53 5.54
C SER A 119 12.44 15.40 4.41
N PRO A 120 13.18 16.42 3.93
CA PRO A 120 12.77 17.21 2.77
C PRO A 120 12.53 16.38 1.49
N GLU A 121 13.25 15.26 1.33
CA GLU A 121 13.21 14.40 0.15
C GLU A 121 12.08 13.35 0.21
N GLY A 122 11.62 12.98 1.41
CA GLY A 122 10.67 11.89 1.57
C GLY A 122 10.52 11.37 3.00
N PHE A 123 9.99 10.16 3.13
CA PHE A 123 9.87 9.46 4.41
C PHE A 123 9.86 7.94 4.19
N PHE A 124 9.95 7.19 5.28
CA PHE A 124 9.72 5.75 5.31
C PHE A 124 8.34 5.47 5.90
N ASP A 125 7.59 4.50 5.37
CA ASP A 125 6.44 3.94 6.09
C ASP A 125 6.95 3.04 7.22
N GLY A 126 6.77 3.52 8.44
CA GLY A 126 7.19 2.91 9.70
C GLY A 126 6.18 1.93 10.28
N ALA A 127 5.15 1.53 9.52
CA ALA A 127 4.17 0.55 9.97
C ALA A 127 4.86 -0.73 10.50
N PRO A 128 4.46 -1.28 11.66
CA PRO A 128 5.15 -2.40 12.30
C PRO A 128 5.35 -3.63 11.40
N HIS A 129 4.37 -3.94 10.54
CA HIS A 129 4.44 -5.08 9.62
C HIS A 129 5.49 -4.90 8.50
N ARG A 130 6.01 -3.69 8.31
CA ARG A 130 7.05 -3.38 7.32
C ARG A 130 8.47 -3.42 7.86
N ALA A 131 8.64 -3.50 9.18
CA ALA A 131 9.94 -3.36 9.83
C ALA A 131 10.98 -4.41 9.37
N ALA A 132 10.52 -5.64 9.08
CA ALA A 132 11.36 -6.73 8.61
C ALA A 132 11.45 -6.84 7.07
N LEU A 133 10.75 -5.98 6.33
CA LEU A 133 10.70 -6.01 4.88
C LEU A 133 11.84 -5.19 4.27
N HIS A 134 12.17 -5.47 2.99
CA HIS A 134 13.24 -4.77 2.28
C HIS A 134 13.00 -3.25 2.28
N PRO A 135 13.91 -2.44 2.87
CA PRO A 135 13.67 -1.01 3.12
C PRO A 135 13.38 -0.16 1.89
N VAL A 136 13.88 -0.58 0.72
CA VAL A 136 13.67 0.14 -0.55
C VAL A 136 12.19 0.31 -0.91
N TYR A 137 11.33 -0.63 -0.50
CA TYR A 137 9.89 -0.59 -0.77
C TYR A 137 9.08 0.17 0.30
N ASN A 138 9.74 0.61 1.36
CA ASN A 138 9.12 1.39 2.43
C ASN A 138 9.35 2.90 2.23
N GLN A 139 10.19 3.29 1.27
CA GLN A 139 10.50 4.70 1.02
C GLN A 139 9.48 5.34 0.08
N TYR A 140 9.01 6.53 0.47
CA TYR A 140 8.18 7.41 -0.34
C TYR A 140 8.93 8.71 -0.59
N LEU A 141 9.05 9.07 -1.86
CA LEU A 141 9.77 10.25 -2.32
C LEU A 141 8.78 11.38 -2.62
N ARG A 142 9.10 12.60 -2.19
CA ARG A 142 8.32 13.78 -2.55
C ARG A 142 8.64 14.18 -3.98
N CYS A 143 7.63 14.22 -4.83
CA CYS A 143 7.80 14.67 -6.21
C CYS A 143 8.31 16.11 -6.29
N ALA A 144 8.01 16.96 -5.30
CA ALA A 144 8.49 18.34 -5.26
C ALA A 144 10.01 18.48 -5.02
N ALA A 145 10.66 17.42 -4.51
CA ALA A 145 12.09 17.37 -4.26
C ALA A 145 12.83 16.45 -5.25
N ASP A 146 12.10 15.82 -6.18
CA ASP A 146 12.68 15.03 -7.25
C ASP A 146 13.33 15.99 -8.28
N PRO A 147 14.63 15.87 -8.56
CA PRO A 147 15.32 16.78 -9.49
C PRO A 147 14.92 16.62 -10.97
N LEU A 148 14.04 15.66 -11.29
CA LEU A 148 13.56 15.36 -12.65
C LEU A 148 12.19 15.96 -12.97
#